data_AF-A0A955P763-F1
#
_entry.id   AF-A0A955P763-F1
#
_cell.length_a   1.000
_cell.length_b   1.000
_cell.length_c   1.000
_cell.angle_alpha   90.00
_cell.angle_beta   90.00
_cell.angle_gamma   90.00
#
_symmetry.space_group_name_H-M   'P 1'
#
loop_
_entity.id
_entity.type
_entity.pdbx_description
1 polymer ?
#
loop_
_entity_poly.entity_id
_entity_poly.type
_entity_poly.pdbx_seq_one_letter_code
_entity_poly.pdbx_strand_id
1 'polypeptide(L)' 'MKIHEYTVIPSLPERLSKLRDIAYNLYWTWDNEALSLWQRLDPDLWEDLDHNPVKILGSVTQQRLRELESDDSF' A
#
# COMPACT_ATOMS: atom_id res chain seq x y z
N MET A 1 9.84 7.28 33.22
CA MET A 1 9.13 6.46 32.23
C MET A 1 9.94 6.47 30.95
N LYS A 2 10.45 5.33 30.47
CA LYS A 2 11.21 5.24 29.21
C LYS A 2 10.21 4.90 28.08
N ILE A 3 10.11 5.78 27.09
CA ILE A 3 9.35 5.53 25.86
C ILE A 3 10.30 4.80 24.89
N HIS A 4 9.85 3.71 24.31
CA HIS A 4 10.56 3.00 23.25
C HIS A 4 9.80 3.24 21.95
N GLU A 5 10.51 3.71 20.92
CA GLU A 5 9.94 3.98 19.61
C GLU A 5 10.17 2.77 18.70
N TYR A 6 9.13 2.35 18.00
CA TYR A 6 9.17 1.24 17.05
C TYR A 6 8.56 1.70 15.72
N THR A 7 9.30 1.56 14.64
CA THR A 7 8.78 1.76 13.28
C THR A 7 8.35 0.42 12.72
N VAL A 8 7.04 0.23 12.54
CA VAL A 8 6.50 -0.96 11.88
C VAL A 8 6.55 -0.73 10.37
N ILE A 9 7.36 -1.54 9.68
CA ILE A 9 7.48 -1.49 8.22
C ILE A 9 6.61 -2.60 7.64
N PRO A 10 5.69 -2.30 6.71
CA PRO A 10 4.90 -3.33 6.05
C PRO A 10 5.77 -4.36 5.33
N SER A 11 5.50 -5.63 5.57
CA SER A 11 6.12 -6.74 4.85
C SER A 11 5.45 -6.87 3.49
N LEU A 12 6.04 -6.27 2.46
CA LEU A 12 5.57 -6.38 1.08
C LEU A 12 6.32 -7.49 0.36
N PRO A 13 5.62 -8.32 -0.45
CA PRO A 13 6.28 -9.25 -1.35
C PRO A 13 7.16 -8.51 -2.37
N GLU A 14 8.16 -9.21 -2.93
CA GLU A 14 9.19 -8.58 -3.78
C GLU A 14 8.58 -7.88 -5.01
N ARG A 15 7.60 -8.54 -5.67
CA ARG A 15 6.88 -7.96 -6.82
C ARG A 15 6.13 -6.68 -6.47
N LEU A 16 5.67 -6.56 -5.23
CA LEU A 16 4.87 -5.42 -4.75
C LEU A 16 5.71 -4.34 -4.02
N SER A 17 7.03 -4.56 -3.89
CA SER A 17 7.94 -3.66 -3.18
C SER A 17 7.90 -2.23 -3.72
N LYS A 18 7.66 -2.05 -5.02
CA LYS A 18 7.57 -0.75 -5.70
C LYS A 18 6.37 0.10 -5.28
N LEU A 19 5.31 -0.50 -4.74
CA LEU A 19 4.20 0.27 -4.18
C LEU A 19 4.67 1.21 -3.07
N ARG A 20 5.70 0.81 -2.30
CA ARG A 20 6.28 1.69 -1.28
C ARG A 20 6.89 2.95 -1.90
N ASP A 21 7.64 2.81 -2.98
CA ASP A 21 8.25 3.95 -3.67
C ASP A 21 7.16 4.90 -4.19
N ILE A 22 6.07 4.35 -4.75
CA ILE A 22 4.92 5.12 -5.23
C ILE A 22 4.21 5.84 -4.07
N ALA A 23 3.97 5.16 -2.94
CA ALA A 23 3.28 5.75 -1.79
C ALA A 23 3.95 7.02 -1.24
N TYR A 24 5.28 7.08 -1.29
CA TYR A 24 6.07 8.22 -0.82
C TYR A 24 6.40 9.25 -1.92
N ASN A 25 5.95 9.02 -3.16
CA ASN A 25 6.16 9.95 -4.26
C ASN A 25 4.89 10.74 -4.58
N LEU A 26 4.81 11.99 -4.12
CA LEU A 26 3.63 12.87 -4.29
C LEU A 26 3.08 12.95 -5.72
N TYR A 27 3.89 12.67 -6.74
CA TYR A 27 3.46 12.58 -8.13
C TYR A 27 2.24 11.64 -8.33
N TRP A 28 2.08 10.59 -7.52
CA TRP A 28 0.94 9.67 -7.61
C TRP A 28 -0.42 10.38 -7.54
N THR A 29 -0.50 11.54 -6.87
CA THR A 29 -1.75 12.31 -6.75
C THR A 29 -2.23 12.91 -8.08
N TRP A 30 -1.35 12.96 -9.09
CA TRP A 30 -1.61 13.51 -10.42
C TRP A 30 -1.68 12.40 -11.49
N ASP A 31 -1.44 11.15 -11.09
CA ASP A 31 -1.38 10.00 -11.96
C ASP A 31 -2.58 9.08 -11.68
N ASN A 32 -3.51 9.04 -12.64
CA ASN A 32 -4.71 8.22 -12.54
C ASN A 32 -4.39 6.71 -12.50
N GLU A 33 -3.31 6.29 -13.15
CA GLU A 33 -2.87 4.89 -13.12
C GLU A 33 -2.37 4.53 -11.72
N ALA A 34 -1.56 5.39 -11.11
CA ALA A 34 -1.10 5.21 -9.74
C ALA A 34 -2.27 5.22 -8.73
N LEU A 35 -3.26 6.10 -8.90
CA LEU A 35 -4.49 6.11 -8.11
C LEU A 35 -5.27 4.79 -8.22
N SER A 36 -5.35 4.23 -9.44
CA SER A 36 -6.05 2.97 -9.69
C SER A 36 -5.38 1.78 -8.98
N LEU A 37 -4.05 1.81 -8.79
CA LEU A 37 -3.35 0.76 -8.03
C LEU A 37 -3.86 0.67 -6.59
N TRP A 38 -4.09 1.82 -5.94
CA TRP A 38 -4.58 1.87 -4.56
C TRP A 38 -6.02 1.37 -4.45
N GLN A 39 -6.88 1.74 -5.40
CA GLN A 39 -8.25 1.22 -5.47
C GLN A 39 -8.30 -0.28 -5.74
N ARG A 40 -7.41 -0.81 -6.58
CA ARG A 40 -7.33 -2.24 -6.90
C ARG A 40 -6.72 -3.06 -5.76
N LEU A 41 -5.86 -2.45 -4.95
CA LEU A 41 -5.25 -3.08 -3.78
C LEU A 41 -6.34 -3.53 -2.80
N ASP A 42 -7.16 -2.58 -2.36
CA ASP A 42 -8.35 -2.81 -1.53
C ASP A 42 -9.24 -1.54 -1.55
N PRO A 43 -10.39 -1.53 -2.25
CA PRO A 43 -11.18 -0.31 -2.45
C PRO A 43 -11.86 0.18 -1.17
N ASP A 44 -12.31 -0.73 -0.30
CA ASP A 44 -12.97 -0.37 0.95
C ASP A 44 -11.95 0.24 1.91
N LEU A 45 -10.79 -0.40 2.05
CA LEU A 45 -9.71 0.10 2.90
C LEU A 45 -9.12 1.42 2.37
N TRP A 46 -9.13 1.63 1.06
CA TRP A 46 -8.68 2.87 0.45
C TRP A 46 -9.54 4.07 0.83
N GLU A 47 -10.86 3.89 0.80
CA GLU A 47 -11.81 4.91 1.26
C GLU A 47 -11.75 5.10 2.78
N ASP A 48 -11.70 4.01 3.56
CA ASP A 48 -11.63 4.05 5.03
C ASP A 48 -10.37 4.74 5.59
N LEU A 49 -9.29 4.78 4.79
CA LEU A 49 -8.01 5.38 5.19
C LEU A 49 -7.79 6.79 4.63
N ASP A 50 -8.84 7.45 4.14
CA ASP A 50 -8.80 8.78 3.53
C ASP A 50 -7.77 8.88 2.39
N HIS A 51 -7.76 7.88 1.50
CA HIS A 51 -6.89 7.88 0.33
C HIS A 51 -5.39 7.98 0.70
N ASN A 52 -4.98 7.35 1.80
CA ASN A 52 -3.60 7.36 2.28
C ASN A 52 -2.80 6.11 1.85
N PRO A 53 -1.88 6.23 0.87
CA PRO A 53 -1.18 5.07 0.31
C PRO A 53 -0.14 4.47 1.27
N VAL A 54 0.33 5.22 2.26
CA VAL A 54 1.25 4.69 3.27
C VAL A 54 0.48 3.84 4.27
N LYS A 55 -0.70 4.30 4.72
CA LYS A 55 -1.53 3.57 5.68
C LYS A 55 -2.06 2.27 5.07
N ILE A 56 -2.50 2.28 3.81
CA ILE A 56 -3.08 1.09 3.19
C ILE A 56 -2.07 -0.05 3.10
N LEU A 57 -0.80 0.23 2.79
CA LEU A 57 0.26 -0.78 2.74
C LEU A 57 0.49 -1.48 4.10
N GLY A 58 0.25 -0.78 5.21
CA GLY A 58 0.35 -1.35 6.56
C GLY A 58 -0.94 -1.99 7.07
N SER A 59 -2.07 -1.75 6.39
CA SER A 59 -3.39 -2.19 6.84
C SER A 59 -3.94 -3.35 6.00
N VAL A 60 -3.52 -3.46 4.74
CA VAL A 60 -3.91 -4.55 3.85
C VAL A 60 -3.41 -5.90 4.39
N THR A 61 -4.24 -6.93 4.27
CA THR A 61 -3.88 -8.24 4.82
C THR A 61 -2.73 -8.87 4.04
N GLN A 62 -1.90 -9.64 4.74
CA GLN A 62 -0.82 -10.41 4.12
C GLN A 62 -1.35 -11.43 3.09
N GLN A 63 -2.57 -11.93 3.27
CA GLN A 63 -3.21 -12.81 2.28
C GLN A 63 -3.47 -12.05 0.97
N ARG A 64 -4.10 -10.88 1.05
CA ARG A 64 -4.39 -10.04 -0.13
C ARG A 64 -3.12 -9.67 -0.90
N LEU A 65 -2.04 -9.33 -0.20
CA LEU A 65 -0.74 -9.05 -0.82
C LEU A 65 -0.19 -10.26 -1.59
N ARG A 66 -0.34 -11.48 -1.08
CA ARG A 66 0.09 -12.71 -1.77
C ARG A 66 -0.77 -13.05 -2.99
N GLU A 67 -2.08 -12.78 -2.90
CA GLU A 67 -2.99 -12.93 -4.04
C GLU A 67 -2.57 -12.00 -5.18
N LEU A 68 -2.32 -10.73 -4.87
CA LEU A 68 -1.88 -9.73 -5.85
C LEU A 68 -0.46 -9.97 -6.37
N GLU A 69 0.44 -10.53 -5.55
CA GLU A 69 1.75 -10.97 -6.03
C GLU A 69 1.64 -12.03 -7.14
N SER A 70 0.57 -12.82 -7.16
CA SER A 70 0.36 -13.88 -8.16
C SER A 70 -0.58 -13.45 -9.29
N ASP A 71 -1.11 -12.22 -9.27
CA ASP A 71 -2.02 -11.70 -10.28
C ASP A 71 -1.23 -10.98 -11.38
N ASP A 72 -1.20 -11.55 -12.59
CA ASP A 72 -0.48 -10.96 -13.73
C ASP A 72 -1.13 -9.67 -14.27
N SER A 73 -2.38 -9.40 -13.90
CA SER A 73 -3.05 -8.16 -14.27
C SER A 73 -2.74 -7.02 -13.32
N PHE A 74 -2.15 -7.30 -12.16
CA PHE A 74 -1.75 -6.33 -11.14
C PHE A 74 -0.27 -5.94 -11.28
#